data_AF-A0A959DUB7-F1
#
_entry.id   AF-A0A959DUB7-F1
#
_cell.length_a   1.000
_cell.length_b   1.000
_cell.length_c   1.000
_cell.angle_alpha   90.00
_cell.angle_beta   90.00
_cell.angle_gamma   90.00
#
_symmetry.space_group_name_H-M   'P 1'
#
loop_
_entity.id
_entity.type
_entity.pdbx_description
1 polymer ?
#
loop_
_entity_poly.entity_id
_entity_poly.type
_entity_poly.pdbx_seq_one_letter_code
_entity_poly.pdbx_strand_id
1 'polypeptide(L)' 'MTNSKFLGLRTTIYLVDDVAAAKRWYSQVFGVEPYFDEPFYIGFNIGGYELGLQPQQNTGVKVPTVLSYWGVED' A
#
# COMPACT_ATOMS: atom_id res chain seq x y z
N MET A 1 2.98 16.81 -26.71
CA MET A 1 2.59 16.14 -25.46
C MET A 1 3.49 14.93 -25.32
N THR A 2 4.21 14.77 -24.22
CA THR A 2 5.07 13.60 -24.01
C THR A 2 4.18 12.36 -23.92
N ASN A 3 4.31 11.46 -24.91
CA ASN A 3 3.66 10.16 -24.93
C ASN A 3 4.34 9.24 -23.91
N SER A 4 4.06 9.47 -22.62
CA SER A 4 4.66 8.72 -21.53
C SER A 4 3.78 7.51 -21.23
N LYS A 5 4.29 6.31 -21.58
CA LYS A 5 3.65 5.03 -21.23
C LYS A 5 3.37 4.88 -19.72
N PHE A 6 4.04 5.66 -18.89
CA PHE A 6 3.83 5.71 -17.44
C PHE A 6 3.12 6.99 -17.03
N LEU A 7 2.01 6.82 -16.30
CA LEU A 7 1.14 7.89 -15.79
C LEU A 7 1.47 8.27 -14.33
N GLY A 8 2.52 7.69 -13.76
CA GLY A 8 3.02 7.95 -12.40
C GLY A 8 2.65 6.88 -11.38
N LEU A 9 3.17 7.04 -10.16
CA LEU A 9 2.91 6.13 -9.04
C LEU A 9 1.44 6.20 -8.63
N ARG A 10 0.85 5.05 -8.27
CA ARG A 10 -0.55 4.94 -7.82
C ARG A 10 -0.66 4.39 -6.42
N THR A 11 -0.01 3.25 -6.19
CA THR A 11 -0.14 2.49 -4.95
C THR A 11 1.23 2.06 -4.46
N THR A 12 1.49 2.24 -3.18
CA THR A 12 2.56 1.53 -2.48
C THR A 12 1.96 0.62 -1.44
N ILE A 13 2.42 -0.63 -1.38
CA ILE A 13 1.98 -1.62 -0.39
C ILE A 13 3.17 -1.98 0.48
N TYR A 14 3.01 -1.88 1.79
CA TYR A 14 3.99 -2.37 2.75
C TYR A 14 3.57 -3.74 3.26
N LEU A 15 4.48 -4.71 3.12
CA LEU A 15 4.32 -6.00 3.78
C LEU A 15 4.70 -5.83 5.25
N VAL A 16 3.78 -6.17 6.14
CA VAL A 16 3.91 -5.94 7.58
C VAL A 16 3.68 -7.24 8.36
N ASP A 17 4.41 -7.41 9.46
CA ASP A 17 4.28 -8.61 10.30
C ASP A 17 2.96 -8.60 11.11
N ASP A 18 2.53 -7.42 11.56
CA ASP A 18 1.27 -7.19 12.27
C ASP A 18 0.48 -6.08 11.57
N VAL A 19 -0.48 -6.49 10.74
CA VAL A 19 -1.31 -5.57 9.96
C VAL A 19 -2.24 -4.73 10.86
N ALA A 20 -2.64 -5.26 12.02
CA ALA A 20 -3.50 -4.53 12.96
C ALA A 20 -2.72 -3.44 13.69
N ALA A 21 -1.48 -3.70 14.10
CA ALA A 21 -0.57 -2.69 14.63
C ALA A 21 -0.23 -1.63 13.59
N ALA A 22 0.05 -2.05 12.36
CA ALA A 22 0.34 -1.13 11.27
C ALA A 22 -0.85 -0.20 10.99
N LYS A 23 -2.09 -0.73 10.89
CA LYS A 23 -3.30 0.10 10.76
C LYS A 23 -3.37 1.18 11.83
N ARG A 24 -3.26 0.79 13.11
CA ARG A 24 -3.34 1.74 14.23
C ARG A 24 -2.30 2.85 14.09
N TRP A 25 -1.06 2.50 13.75
CA TRP A 25 0.01 3.46 13.59
C TRP A 25 -0.23 4.42 12.43
N TYR A 26 -0.57 3.89 11.25
CA TYR A 26 -0.79 4.71 10.06
C TYR A 26 -2.04 5.59 10.18
N SER A 27 -3.12 5.12 10.81
CA SER A 27 -4.29 5.95 11.12
C SER A 27 -3.93 7.13 12.02
N GLN A 28 -3.08 6.90 13.03
CA GLN A 28 -2.62 7.95 13.94
C GLN A 28 -1.71 8.98 13.27
N VAL A 29 -0.74 8.51 12.48
CA VAL A 29 0.25 9.38 11.83
C VAL A 29 -0.40 10.28 10.78
N PHE A 30 -1.33 9.75 9.99
CA PHE A 30 -1.98 10.51 8.92
C PHE A 30 -3.29 11.16 9.34
N GLY A 31 -3.85 10.80 10.49
CA GLY A 31 -5.13 11.33 10.96
C GLY A 31 -6.31 10.95 10.07
N VAL A 32 -6.22 9.81 9.37
CA VAL A 32 -7.26 9.30 8.47
C VAL A 32 -7.50 7.82 8.74
N GLU A 33 -8.74 7.38 8.59
CA GLU A 33 -9.08 5.95 8.66
C GLU A 33 -8.94 5.28 7.28
N PRO A 34 -8.70 3.96 7.22
CA PRO A 34 -8.64 3.25 5.95
C PRO A 34 -10.02 3.25 5.27
N TYR A 35 -10.04 3.27 3.93
CA TYR A 35 -11.27 3.10 3.16
C TYR A 35 -11.61 1.62 2.93
N PHE A 36 -10.62 0.74 3.10
CA PHE A 36 -10.74 -0.71 2.99
C PHE A 36 -9.99 -1.35 4.16
N ASP A 37 -10.63 -2.26 4.89
CA ASP A 37 -10.09 -2.82 6.13
C ASP A 37 -10.51 -4.29 6.27
N GLU A 38 -9.67 -5.18 5.76
CA GLU A 38 -9.82 -6.62 5.89
C GLU A 38 -8.53 -7.24 6.46
N PRO A 39 -8.59 -8.40 7.14
CA PRO A 39 -7.41 -9.03 7.73
C PRO A 39 -6.27 -9.31 6.74
N PHE A 40 -6.57 -9.42 5.45
CA PHE A 40 -5.60 -9.68 4.39
C PHE A 40 -5.08 -8.42 3.69
N TYR A 41 -5.76 -7.26 3.82
CA TYR A 41 -5.36 -6.03 3.17
C TYR A 41 -6.06 -4.82 3.79
N ILE A 42 -5.31 -3.73 3.99
CA ILE A 42 -5.83 -2.46 4.48
C ILE A 42 -5.40 -1.36 3.52
N GLY A 43 -6.36 -0.58 3.03
CA GLY A 43 -6.15 0.48 2.05
C GLY A 43 -6.47 1.85 2.62
N PHE A 44 -5.52 2.78 2.49
CA PHE A 44 -5.68 4.19 2.85
C PHE A 44 -5.65 5.06 1.60
N ASN A 45 -6.41 6.16 1.62
CA ASN A 45 -6.20 7.27 0.69
C ASN A 45 -5.42 8.37 1.43
N ILE A 46 -4.17 8.57 1.03
CA ILE A 46 -3.28 9.58 1.59
C ILE A 46 -3.06 10.65 0.53
N GLY A 47 -3.75 11.78 0.66
CA GLY A 47 -3.58 12.93 -0.24
C GLY A 47 -3.83 12.61 -1.73
N GLY A 48 -4.71 11.65 -2.03
CA GLY A 48 -5.01 11.19 -3.39
C GLY A 48 -4.20 9.99 -3.89
N TYR A 49 -3.30 9.44 -3.06
CA TYR A 49 -2.52 8.24 -3.37
C TYR A 49 -2.91 7.07 -2.47
N GLU A 50 -2.71 5.84 -2.95
CA GLU A 50 -3.02 4.66 -2.15
C GLU A 50 -1.80 4.18 -1.34
N LEU A 51 -2.02 4.01 -0.05
CA LEU A 51 -1.15 3.23 0.83
C LEU A 51 -1.86 1.92 1.20
N GLY A 52 -1.30 0.80 0.77
CA GLY A 52 -1.71 -0.54 1.16
C GLY A 52 -0.86 -1.10 2.30
N LEU A 53 -1.49 -1.84 3.21
CA LEU A 53 -0.82 -2.67 4.20
C LEU A 53 -1.28 -4.11 3.99
N GLN A 54 -0.32 -5.03 3.88
CA GLN A 54 -0.60 -6.44 3.64
C GLN A 54 0.22 -7.29 4.61
N PRO A 55 -0.35 -8.33 5.23
CA PRO A 55 0.42 -9.25 6.05
C PRO A 55 1.54 -9.92 5.24
N GLN A 56 2.76 -9.93 5.78
CA GLN A 56 3.85 -10.68 5.17
C GLN A 56 3.59 -12.19 5.27
N GLN A 57 3.77 -12.91 4.17
CA GLN A 57 3.79 -14.37 4.20
C GLN A 57 5.19 -14.86 4.58
N ASN A 58 5.28 -15.58 5.71
CA ASN A 58 6.54 -16.22 6.13
C ASN A 58 6.79 -17.49 5.33
N THR A 59 7.41 -17.33 4.16
CA THR A 59 7.74 -18.44 3.25
C THR A 59 9.16 -18.98 3.43
N GLY A 60 9.94 -18.43 4.38
CA GLY A 60 11.35 -18.79 4.58
C GLY A 60 12.30 -18.30 3.47
N VAL A 61 11.76 -17.63 2.46
CA VAL A 61 12.49 -16.99 1.36
C VAL A 61 12.38 -15.48 1.51
N LYS A 62 13.44 -14.75 1.14
CA LYS A 62 13.45 -13.28 1.18
C LYS A 62 12.42 -12.73 0.18
N VAL A 63 11.29 -12.26 0.67
CA VAL A 63 10.22 -11.63 -0.13
C VAL A 63 10.42 -10.10 -0.19
N PRO A 64 9.92 -9.42 -1.25
CA PRO A 64 9.92 -7.96 -1.31
C PRO A 64 9.16 -7.39 -0.12
N THR A 65 9.72 -6.39 0.56
CA THR A 65 9.05 -5.73 1.70
C THR A 65 8.08 -4.64 1.26
N VAL A 66 8.18 -4.20 0.01
CA VAL A 66 7.36 -3.14 -0.59
C VAL A 66 6.97 -3.55 -2.01
N LEU A 67 5.70 -3.36 -2.35
CA LEU A 67 5.20 -3.44 -3.73
C LEU A 67 4.79 -2.04 -4.18
N SER A 68 5.10 -1.67 -5.42
CA SER A 68 4.71 -0.39 -5.97
C SER A 68 4.08 -0.56 -7.34
N TYR A 69 2.91 0.03 -7.54
CA TYR A 69 2.16 -0.01 -8.79
C TYR A 69 2.20 1.34 -9.48
N TRP A 70 2.56 1.30 -10.75
CA TRP A 70 2.61 2.46 -11.64
C TRP A 70 1.41 2.41 -12.58
N GLY A 71 0.74 3.54 -12.74
CA GLY A 71 -0.25 3.69 -13.79
C GLY A 71 0.43 3.65 -15.16
N VAL A 72 -0.18 2.98 -16.11
CA VAL A 72 0.25 2.93 -17.52
C VAL A 72 -0.91 3.34 -18.42
N GLU A 73 -0.59 3.69 -19.66
CA GLU A 73 -1.61 3.82 -20.72
C GLU A 73 -2.27 2.45 -20.97
N ASP A 74 -3.54 2.47 -21.40
CA ASP A 74 -4.32 1.28 -21.74
C ASP A 74 -3.74 0.48 -22.93
#